data_AF-A0ABC8T8G3-F1
#
_entry.id   AF-A0ABC8T8G3-F1
#
_cell.length_a   1.000
_cell.length_b   1.000
_cell.length_c   1.000
_cell.angle_alpha   90.00
_cell.angle_beta   90.00
_cell.angle_gamma   90.00
#
_symmetry.space_group_name_H-M   'P 1'
#
loop_
_entity.id
_entity.type
_entity.pdbx_description
1 polymer ?
#
loop_
_entity_poly.entity_id
_entity_poly.type
_entity_poly.pdbx_seq_one_letter_code
_entity_poly.pdbx_strand_id
1 'polypeptide(L)'
;MGDPQLPVGFSEGTKDQGLMVQWSPQTKVLAHQSVGCFLSHCGWNSLLEAITAGVPVLAYPKWTDQPTNAKLIVDVLRVGVRLRPDKEGVVSSEEVEKCIEEIMSGPSSEEYHKNATKLKRAAREAVAHLAGISSGSWMSSLAILVHDAKVEDFPEAIFFASAYSMWDKT
;
A
#
# COMPACT_ATOMS: atom_id res chain seq x y z
N MET A 1 -20.82 -13.16 -6.32
CA MET A 1 -21.01 -11.81 -5.74
C MET A 1 -22.04 -11.10 -6.60
N GLY A 2 -23.07 -10.50 -6.01
CA GLY A 2 -24.03 -9.70 -6.77
C GLY A 2 -23.37 -8.43 -7.32
N ASP A 3 -23.97 -7.84 -8.35
CA ASP A 3 -23.49 -6.56 -8.89
C ASP A 3 -23.44 -5.51 -7.77
N PRO A 4 -22.38 -4.68 -7.73
CA PRO A 4 -22.29 -3.60 -6.75
C PRO A 4 -23.53 -2.70 -6.89
N GLN A 5 -24.34 -2.64 -5.83
CA GLN A 5 -25.48 -1.75 -5.78
C GLN A 5 -24.98 -0.32 -5.55
N LEU A 6 -24.78 0.39 -6.66
CA LEU A 6 -24.44 1.80 -6.65
C LEU A 6 -25.71 2.64 -6.47
N PRO A 7 -25.61 3.83 -5.82
CA PRO A 7 -26.70 4.78 -5.78
C PRO A 7 -27.21 5.14 -7.18
N VAL A 8 -28.51 5.41 -7.30
CA VAL A 8 -29.13 5.80 -8.56
C VAL A 8 -28.43 7.05 -9.12
N GLY A 9 -28.00 6.99 -10.37
CA GLY A 9 -27.33 8.10 -11.06
C GLY A 9 -25.82 8.26 -10.76
N PHE A 10 -25.22 7.40 -9.92
CA PHE A 10 -23.80 7.51 -9.55
C PHE A 10 -22.85 7.48 -10.75
N SER A 11 -23.06 6.55 -11.69
CA SER A 11 -22.21 6.44 -12.88
C SER A 11 -22.30 7.66 -13.79
N GLU A 12 -23.51 8.19 -13.98
CA GLU A 12 -23.72 9.37 -14.83
C GLU A 12 -23.11 10.62 -14.19
N GLY A 13 -23.25 10.76 -12.86
CA GLY A 13 -22.71 11.89 -12.11
C GLY A 13 -21.17 11.90 -12.01
N THR A 14 -20.50 10.77 -12.27
CA THR A 14 -19.04 10.64 -12.12
C THR A 14 -18.30 10.41 -13.44
N LYS A 15 -19.00 10.31 -14.57
CA LYS A 15 -18.43 9.90 -15.88
C LYS A 15 -17.22 10.72 -16.36
N ASP A 16 -17.16 11.99 -15.99
CA ASP A 16 -16.10 12.91 -16.43
C ASP A 16 -14.91 12.97 -15.44
N GLN A 17 -15.06 12.36 -14.26
CA GLN A 17 -14.06 12.43 -13.17
C GLN A 17 -13.64 11.04 -12.64
N GLY A 18 -14.34 9.97 -13.03
CA GLY A 18 -14.12 8.63 -12.53
C GLY A 18 -14.42 7.56 -13.57
N LEU A 19 -13.66 6.48 -13.52
CA LEU A 19 -13.87 5.29 -14.33
C LEU A 19 -14.14 4.09 -13.43
N MET A 20 -15.31 3.47 -13.59
CA MET A 20 -15.67 2.25 -12.86
C MET A 20 -15.46 1.02 -13.72
N VAL A 21 -14.69 0.06 -13.20
CA VAL A 21 -14.41 -1.21 -13.87
C VAL A 21 -14.48 -2.34 -12.85
N GLN A 22 -14.93 -3.52 -13.29
CA GLN A 22 -14.93 -4.72 -12.44
C GLN A 22 -13.52 -5.27 -12.21
N TRP A 23 -12.63 -5.03 -13.16
CA TRP A 23 -11.23 -5.44 -13.09
C TRP A 23 -10.36 -4.43 -13.81
N SER A 24 -9.17 -4.18 -13.29
CA SER A 24 -8.16 -3.34 -13.91
C SER A 24 -6.82 -4.07 -13.92
N PRO A 25 -5.93 -3.78 -14.90
CA PRO A 25 -4.56 -4.25 -14.85
C PRO A 25 -3.80 -3.46 -13.77
N GLN A 26 -4.03 -3.79 -12.50
CA GLN A 26 -3.61 -3.03 -11.31
C GLN A 26 -2.14 -2.58 -11.38
N THR A 27 -1.22 -3.49 -11.70
CA THR A 27 0.22 -3.18 -11.83
C THR A 27 0.49 -2.09 -12.88
N LYS A 28 -0.24 -2.09 -14.00
CA LYS A 28 -0.11 -1.05 -15.05
C LYS A 28 -0.72 0.28 -14.61
N VAL A 29 -1.84 0.24 -13.89
CA VAL A 29 -2.46 1.44 -13.32
C VAL A 29 -1.52 2.08 -12.32
N LEU A 30 -1.00 1.31 -11.35
CA LEU A 30 -0.08 1.81 -10.32
C LEU A 30 1.25 2.33 -10.91
N ALA A 31 1.71 1.77 -12.04
CA ALA A 31 2.90 2.27 -12.72
C ALA A 31 2.69 3.63 -13.43
N HIS A 32 1.45 4.08 -13.58
CA HIS A 32 1.12 5.31 -14.30
C HIS A 32 1.43 6.56 -13.45
N GLN A 33 2.07 7.57 -14.04
CA GLN A 33 2.52 8.77 -13.33
C GLN A 33 1.39 9.63 -12.75
N SER A 34 0.18 9.53 -13.30
CA SER A 34 -1.00 10.25 -12.80
C SER A 34 -1.62 9.65 -11.53
N VAL A 35 -1.16 8.48 -11.07
CA VAL A 35 -1.66 7.89 -9.83
C VAL A 35 -0.99 8.55 -8.63
N GLY A 36 -1.79 9.29 -7.85
CA GLY A 36 -1.32 9.95 -6.63
C GLY A 36 -1.39 9.08 -5.38
N CYS A 37 -2.41 8.23 -5.25
CA CYS A 37 -2.58 7.34 -4.10
C CYS A 37 -3.34 6.07 -4.49
N PHE A 38 -3.23 5.03 -3.66
CA PHE A 38 -3.91 3.76 -3.86
C PHE A 38 -4.72 3.34 -2.63
N LEU A 39 -6.05 3.32 -2.77
CA LEU A 39 -6.94 2.72 -1.77
C LEU A 39 -6.87 1.20 -1.84
N SER A 40 -6.42 0.57 -0.76
CA SER A 40 -6.17 -0.87 -0.72
C SER A 40 -6.73 -1.49 0.54
N HIS A 41 -7.15 -2.75 0.42
CA HIS A 41 -7.50 -3.59 1.56
C HIS A 41 -6.28 -4.13 2.33
N CYS A 42 -5.06 -3.72 1.95
CA CYS A 42 -3.80 -4.10 2.59
C CYS A 42 -3.43 -5.59 2.49
N GLY A 43 -3.92 -6.28 1.46
CA GLY A 43 -3.36 -7.59 1.10
C GLY A 43 -1.91 -7.45 0.67
N TRP A 44 -1.06 -8.39 1.10
CA TRP A 44 0.40 -8.29 0.95
C TRP A 44 0.85 -8.03 -0.50
N ASN A 45 0.30 -8.76 -1.47
CA ASN A 45 0.66 -8.59 -2.88
C ASN A 45 0.35 -7.17 -3.39
N SER A 46 -0.82 -6.64 -3.09
CA SER A 46 -1.21 -5.29 -3.53
C SER A 46 -0.37 -4.20 -2.88
N LEU A 47 0.10 -4.42 -1.64
CA LEU A 47 1.05 -3.50 -1.01
C LEU A 47 2.43 -3.56 -1.65
N LEU A 48 2.92 -4.73 -2.04
CA LEU A 48 4.18 -4.84 -2.76
C LEU A 48 4.13 -4.14 -4.12
N GLU A 49 3.01 -4.25 -4.84
CA GLU A 49 2.81 -3.51 -6.09
C GLU A 49 2.81 -1.99 -5.84
N ALA A 50 2.16 -1.51 -4.78
CA ALA A 50 2.18 -0.10 -4.42
C ALA A 50 3.58 0.41 -4.05
N ILE A 51 4.31 -0.35 -3.23
CA ILE A 51 5.68 -0.04 -2.80
C ILE A 51 6.63 0.01 -4.01
N THR A 52 6.57 -1.00 -4.88
CA THR A 52 7.42 -1.07 -6.07
C THR A 52 7.04 -0.02 -7.12
N ALA A 53 5.78 0.44 -7.14
CA ALA A 53 5.34 1.58 -7.92
C ALA A 53 5.72 2.93 -7.28
N GLY A 54 5.99 2.96 -5.97
CA GLY A 54 6.24 4.19 -5.20
C GLY A 54 4.98 5.03 -5.01
N VAL A 55 3.85 4.37 -4.82
CA VAL A 55 2.53 4.99 -4.65
C VAL A 55 2.11 4.92 -3.18
N PRO A 56 1.83 6.06 -2.51
CA PRO A 56 1.26 6.07 -1.17
C PRO A 56 -0.08 5.33 -1.07
N VAL A 57 -0.33 4.72 0.07
CA VAL A 57 -1.47 3.84 0.28
C VAL A 57 -2.49 4.47 1.22
N LEU A 58 -3.74 4.49 0.78
CA LEU A 58 -4.89 4.69 1.65
C LEU A 58 -5.33 3.30 2.16
N ALA A 59 -5.02 3.01 3.42
CA ALA A 59 -5.17 1.68 4.01
C ALA A 59 -6.59 1.45 4.55
N TYR A 60 -7.27 0.42 4.03
CA TYR A 60 -8.60 -0.02 4.46
C TYR A 60 -8.65 -1.54 4.74
N PRO A 61 -7.92 -2.01 5.76
CA PRO A 61 -7.81 -3.44 6.04
C PRO A 61 -9.15 -4.04 6.45
N LYS A 62 -9.45 -5.24 5.95
CA LYS A 62 -10.65 -6.00 6.34
C LYS A 62 -10.30 -7.15 7.28
N TRP A 63 -9.65 -8.21 6.80
CA TRP A 63 -9.52 -9.48 7.53
C TRP A 63 -8.09 -10.03 7.58
N THR A 64 -7.84 -10.98 8.49
CA THR A 64 -6.60 -11.77 8.62
C THR A 64 -5.37 -10.92 8.94
N ASP A 65 -4.38 -10.87 8.04
CA ASP A 65 -3.09 -10.20 8.18
C ASP A 65 -3.15 -8.73 7.76
N GLN A 66 -4.22 -8.32 7.07
CA GLN A 66 -4.40 -6.98 6.53
C GLN A 66 -4.25 -5.86 7.58
N PRO A 67 -4.77 -5.98 8.82
CA PRO A 67 -4.54 -4.96 9.85
C PRO A 67 -3.07 -4.81 10.26
N THR A 68 -2.32 -5.91 10.29
CA THR A 68 -0.88 -5.91 10.56
C THR A 68 -0.12 -5.24 9.41
N ASN A 69 -0.48 -5.59 8.18
CA ASN A 69 0.10 -4.97 6.99
C ASN A 69 -0.19 -3.47 6.92
N ALA A 70 -1.41 -3.06 7.29
CA ALA A 70 -1.78 -1.65 7.40
C ALA A 70 -0.92 -0.92 8.45
N LYS A 71 -0.65 -1.58 9.59
CA LYS A 71 0.23 -1.04 10.62
C LYS A 71 1.67 -0.84 10.11
N LEU A 72 2.20 -1.82 9.38
CA LEU A 72 3.51 -1.71 8.75
C LEU A 72 3.58 -0.50 7.78
N ILE A 73 2.58 -0.34 6.91
CA ILE A 73 2.56 0.74 5.92
C ILE A 73 2.44 2.13 6.56
N VAL A 74 1.57 2.26 7.56
CA VAL A 74 1.20 3.56 8.14
C VAL A 74 2.17 3.95 9.25
N ASP A 75 2.43 3.08 10.21
CA ASP A 75 3.15 3.44 11.44
C ASP A 75 4.67 3.30 11.23
N VAL A 76 5.09 2.25 10.53
CA VAL A 76 6.52 1.90 10.41
C VAL A 76 7.12 2.53 9.16
N LEU A 77 6.58 2.23 7.98
CA LEU A 77 7.12 2.71 6.71
C LEU A 77 6.71 4.16 6.40
N ARG A 78 5.64 4.64 7.05
CA ARG A 78 5.09 5.99 6.88
C ARG A 78 4.87 6.34 5.41
N VAL A 79 4.10 5.50 4.70
CA VAL A 79 3.82 5.58 3.25
C VAL A 79 2.32 5.69 2.97
N GLY A 80 1.55 6.21 3.91
CA GLY A 80 0.11 6.22 3.78
C GLY A 80 -0.62 6.54 5.07
N VAL A 81 -1.95 6.56 4.96
CA VAL A 81 -2.86 6.80 6.07
C VAL A 81 -3.90 5.68 6.15
N ARG A 82 -4.41 5.41 7.34
CA ARG A 82 -5.42 4.37 7.57
C ARG A 82 -6.79 5.01 7.75
N LEU A 83 -7.77 4.54 6.97
CA LEU A 83 -9.17 4.92 7.14
C LEU A 83 -9.69 4.45 8.50
N ARG A 84 -10.42 5.34 9.18
CA ARG A 84 -10.98 5.07 10.50
C ARG A 84 -12.51 4.90 10.39
N PRO A 85 -13.04 3.68 10.58
CA PRO A 85 -14.47 3.51 10.68
C PRO A 85 -15.03 4.14 11.96
N ASP A 86 -16.32 4.48 11.94
CA ASP A 86 -17.09 4.87 13.11
C ASP A 86 -17.34 3.70 14.08
N LYS A 87 -18.18 3.93 15.09
CA LYS A 87 -18.48 2.91 16.12
C LYS A 87 -19.25 1.72 15.55
N GLU A 88 -19.93 1.93 14.44
CA GLU A 88 -20.72 0.97 13.70
C GLU A 88 -19.88 0.21 12.66
N GLY A 89 -18.59 0.57 12.51
CA GLY A 89 -17.68 -0.08 11.58
C GLY A 89 -17.73 0.48 10.16
N VAL A 90 -18.42 1.60 9.94
CA VAL A 90 -18.63 2.24 8.63
C VAL A 90 -17.61 3.36 8.44
N VAL A 91 -17.01 3.45 7.26
CA VAL A 91 -16.16 4.59 6.90
C VAL A 91 -17.02 5.60 6.15
N SER A 92 -17.04 6.84 6.63
CA SER A 92 -17.81 7.92 6.01
C SER A 92 -17.09 8.52 4.79
N SER A 93 -17.84 9.20 3.93
CA SER A 93 -17.28 9.95 2.79
C SER A 93 -16.25 10.98 3.24
N GLU A 94 -16.50 11.66 4.35
CA GLU A 94 -15.65 12.73 4.88
C GLU A 94 -14.31 12.18 5.36
N GLU A 95 -14.30 10.99 5.97
CA GLU A 95 -13.05 10.33 6.35
C GLU A 95 -12.23 9.91 5.12
N VAL A 96 -12.90 9.41 4.06
CA VAL A 96 -12.23 9.07 2.80
C VAL A 96 -11.62 10.31 2.16
N GLU A 97 -12.41 11.39 2.01
CA GLU A 97 -11.97 12.66 1.43
C GLU A 97 -10.78 13.23 2.19
N LYS A 98 -10.91 13.37 3.51
CA LYS A 98 -9.83 13.87 4.38
C LYS A 98 -8.54 13.06 4.23
N CYS A 99 -8.64 11.74 4.15
CA CYS A 99 -7.46 10.90 4.03
C CYS A 99 -6.81 10.98 2.63
N ILE A 100 -7.61 11.14 1.58
CA ILE A 100 -7.11 11.42 0.23
C ILE A 100 -6.39 12.78 0.22
N GLU A 101 -7.01 13.82 0.78
CA GLU A 101 -6.39 15.15 0.90
C GLU A 101 -5.08 15.11 1.68
N GLU A 102 -5.03 14.38 2.80
CA GLU A 102 -3.82 14.23 3.61
C GLU A 102 -2.66 13.62 2.80
N ILE A 103 -2.94 12.60 1.98
CA ILE A 103 -1.93 12.01 1.10
C ILE A 103 -1.53 12.97 -0.03
N MET A 104 -2.50 13.60 -0.69
CA MET A 104 -2.27 14.34 -1.94
C MET A 104 -1.69 15.73 -1.73
N SER A 105 -2.06 16.41 -0.64
CA SER A 105 -1.69 17.81 -0.40
C SER A 105 -1.65 18.21 1.08
N GLY A 106 -1.84 17.28 2.01
CA GLY A 106 -1.80 17.56 3.44
C GLY A 106 -0.39 17.78 3.99
N PRO A 107 -0.26 18.13 5.28
CA PRO A 107 1.02 18.42 5.91
C PRO A 107 2.03 17.28 5.82
N SER A 108 1.58 16.03 5.81
CA SER A 108 2.45 14.84 5.73
C SER A 108 2.62 14.32 4.29
N SER A 109 1.99 14.94 3.30
CA SER A 109 2.00 14.49 1.89
C SER A 109 3.42 14.31 1.35
N GLU A 110 4.28 15.31 1.55
CA GLU A 110 5.68 15.25 1.09
C GLU A 110 6.42 14.07 1.73
N GLU A 111 6.18 13.81 3.02
CA GLU A 111 6.78 12.67 3.73
C GLU A 111 6.35 11.34 3.09
N TYR A 112 5.05 11.13 2.85
CA TYR A 112 4.54 9.89 2.26
C TYR A 112 5.13 9.63 0.88
N HIS A 113 5.13 10.63 0.00
CA HIS A 113 5.65 10.49 -1.37
C HIS A 113 7.18 10.30 -1.38
N LYS A 114 7.90 10.97 -0.50
CA LYS A 114 9.35 10.79 -0.33
C LYS A 114 9.67 9.37 0.15
N ASN A 115 8.95 8.86 1.15
CA ASN A 115 9.14 7.51 1.65
C ASN A 115 8.76 6.45 0.60
N ALA A 116 7.65 6.64 -0.12
CA ALA A 116 7.26 5.77 -1.24
C ALA A 116 8.36 5.69 -2.31
N THR A 117 8.95 6.84 -2.66
CA THR A 117 10.04 6.92 -3.64
C THR A 117 11.30 6.23 -3.16
N LYS A 118 11.67 6.41 -1.87
CA LYS A 118 12.81 5.72 -1.26
C LYS A 118 12.63 4.20 -1.31
N LEU A 119 11.46 3.70 -0.92
CA LEU A 119 11.16 2.27 -0.91
C LEU A 119 11.11 1.68 -2.31
N LYS A 120 10.53 2.40 -3.29
CA LYS A 120 10.60 2.01 -4.71
C LYS A 120 12.03 1.82 -5.18
N ARG A 121 12.93 2.73 -4.82
CA ARG A 121 14.35 2.63 -5.16
C ARG A 121 15.00 1.42 -4.49
N ALA A 122 14.80 1.24 -3.19
CA ALA A 122 15.31 0.10 -2.44
C ALA A 122 14.80 -1.24 -3.01
N ALA A 123 13.52 -1.31 -3.39
CA ALA A 123 12.93 -2.49 -4.02
C ALA A 123 13.64 -2.85 -5.35
N ARG A 124 13.94 -1.84 -6.18
CA ARG A 124 14.65 -2.04 -7.45
C ARG A 124 16.10 -2.49 -7.23
N GLU A 125 16.78 -1.88 -6.28
CA GLU A 125 18.15 -2.24 -5.89
C GLU A 125 18.19 -3.69 -5.40
N ALA A 126 17.29 -4.08 -4.48
CA ALA A 126 17.19 -5.43 -3.95
C ALA A 126 16.98 -6.48 -5.07
N VAL A 127 16.10 -6.21 -6.04
CA VAL A 127 15.88 -7.13 -7.18
C VAL A 127 17.10 -7.19 -8.11
N ALA A 128 17.78 -6.07 -8.35
CA ALA A 128 18.99 -6.04 -9.18
C ALA A 128 20.14 -6.85 -8.57
N HIS A 129 20.31 -6.79 -7.23
CA HIS A 129 21.29 -7.60 -6.51
C HIS A 129 21.01 -9.12 -6.59
N LEU A 130 19.75 -9.49 -6.81
CA LEU A 130 19.33 -10.90 -6.94
C LEU A 130 19.43 -11.43 -8.37
N ALA A 131 19.84 -10.62 -9.35
CA ALA A 131 20.02 -11.04 -10.76
C ALA A 131 21.15 -12.08 -10.98
N GLY A 132 21.71 -12.65 -9.91
CA GLY A 132 22.65 -13.79 -9.93
C GLY A 132 22.23 -14.97 -9.04
N ILE A 133 21.07 -14.94 -8.38
CA ILE A 133 20.59 -16.03 -7.51
C ILE A 133 19.44 -16.75 -8.21
N SER A 134 19.50 -18.08 -8.30
CA SER A 134 18.47 -18.88 -8.98
C SER A 134 17.08 -18.67 -8.36
N SER A 135 16.07 -18.77 -9.21
CA SER A 135 14.67 -18.36 -9.05
C SER A 135 13.85 -19.15 -8.00
N GLY A 136 14.38 -19.33 -6.80
CA GLY A 136 13.82 -20.26 -5.81
C GLY A 136 13.20 -19.65 -4.55
N SER A 137 13.43 -18.38 -4.22
CA SER A 137 12.85 -17.79 -3.00
C SER A 137 12.55 -16.31 -3.14
N TRP A 138 11.32 -16.00 -3.54
CA TRP A 138 10.73 -14.66 -3.50
C TRP A 138 10.72 -14.06 -2.09
N MET A 139 10.88 -14.88 -1.04
CA MET A 139 11.05 -14.44 0.35
C MET A 139 12.40 -13.76 0.62
N SER A 140 13.45 -14.13 -0.12
CA SER A 140 14.77 -13.48 0.02
C SER A 140 14.78 -12.05 -0.55
N SER A 141 13.97 -11.77 -1.58
CA SER A 141 13.77 -10.42 -2.11
C SER A 141 13.05 -9.49 -1.12
N LEU A 142 12.19 -10.06 -0.26
CA LEU A 142 11.44 -9.33 0.76
C LEU A 142 12.28 -9.06 2.01
N ALA A 143 13.10 -10.03 2.44
CA ALA A 143 14.01 -9.85 3.56
C ALA A 143 15.04 -8.74 3.28
N ILE A 144 15.52 -8.62 2.03
CA ILE A 144 16.45 -7.56 1.63
C ILE A 144 15.76 -6.20 1.59
N LEU A 145 14.49 -6.08 1.17
CA LEU A 145 13.77 -4.80 1.25
C LEU A 145 13.67 -4.24 2.68
N VAL A 146 13.54 -5.14 3.67
CA VAL A 146 13.52 -4.79 5.10
C VAL A 146 14.95 -4.62 5.67
N HIS A 147 15.96 -5.29 5.10
CA HIS A 147 17.35 -5.25 5.56
C HIS A 147 18.18 -4.12 4.93
N ASP A 148 17.95 -3.77 3.66
CA ASP A 148 18.65 -2.75 2.86
C ASP A 148 17.98 -1.37 2.87
N ALA A 149 16.70 -1.29 3.27
CA ALA A 149 16.19 -0.04 3.83
C ALA A 149 17.00 0.20 5.11
N LYS A 150 18.10 0.96 4.98
CA LYS A 150 19.14 1.12 5.99
C LYS A 150 18.52 1.11 7.38
N VAL A 151 19.01 0.21 8.23
CA VAL A 151 18.60 -0.04 9.62
C VAL A 151 18.37 1.25 10.44
N GLU A 152 19.01 2.35 10.04
CA GLU A 152 18.91 3.68 10.64
C GLU A 152 17.64 4.47 10.25
N ASP A 153 17.06 4.21 9.08
CA ASP A 153 15.92 4.96 8.54
C ASP A 153 14.56 4.47 9.11
N PHE A 154 14.45 3.18 9.48
CA PHE A 154 13.21 2.56 9.99
C PHE A 154 13.46 1.42 11.01
N PRO A 155 13.98 1.72 12.22
CA PRO A 155 14.41 0.71 13.18
C PRO A 155 13.30 -0.27 13.63
N GLU A 156 12.02 0.12 13.55
CA GLU A 156 10.88 -0.74 13.93
C GLU A 156 10.51 -1.80 12.89
N ALA A 157 10.93 -1.66 11.62
CA ALA A 157 10.59 -2.59 10.53
C ALA A 157 11.26 -3.97 10.70
N ILE A 158 12.43 -4.01 11.33
CA ILE A 158 13.22 -5.23 11.56
C ILE A 158 12.49 -6.16 12.53
N PHE A 159 11.84 -5.61 13.56
CA PHE A 159 11.13 -6.41 14.55
C PHE A 159 9.95 -7.17 13.91
N PHE A 160 9.25 -6.54 12.96
CA PHE A 160 8.14 -7.16 12.25
C PHE A 160 8.59 -8.28 11.29
N ALA A 161 9.68 -8.09 10.54
CA ALA A 161 10.19 -9.13 9.65
C ALA A 161 10.76 -10.34 10.42
N SER A 162 11.43 -10.10 11.55
CA SER A 162 11.93 -11.17 12.42
C SER A 162 10.78 -12.02 12.99
N ALA A 163 9.72 -11.37 13.48
CA ALA A 163 8.52 -12.04 13.98
C ALA A 163 7.77 -12.84 12.91
N TYR A 164 7.72 -12.37 11.66
CA TYR A 164 7.07 -13.08 10.55
C TYR A 164 7.85 -14.33 10.12
N SER A 165 9.19 -14.26 10.09
CA SER A 165 10.04 -15.44 9.79
C SER A 165 9.93 -16.55 10.83
N MET A 166 9.49 -16.20 12.04
CA MET A 166 9.27 -17.12 13.15
C MET A 166 7.88 -17.80 13.07
N TRP A 167 6.91 -17.17 12.41
CA TRP A 167 5.55 -17.72 12.19
C TRP A 167 5.47 -18.68 11.00
N ASP A 168 6.30 -18.50 9.96
CA ASP A 168 6.35 -19.39 8.79
C ASP A 168 7.08 -20.73 9.05
N LYS A 169 7.66 -20.88 10.24
CA LYS A 169 8.36 -22.10 10.70
C LYS A 169 7.56 -22.95 11.69
N THR A 170 6.28 -22.66 11.86
CA THR A 170 5.32 -23.42 12.70
C THR A 170 4.08 -23.77 11.91
#